data_AF-A0A1Y4ENH6-F1
#
_entry.id   AF-A0A1Y4ENH6-F1
#
_cell.length_a   1.000
_cell.length_b   1.000
_cell.length_c   1.000
_cell.angle_alpha   90.00
_cell.angle_beta   90.00
_cell.angle_gamma   90.00
#
_symmetry.space_group_name_H-M   'P 1'
#
loop_
_entity.id
_entity.type
_entity.pdbx_description
1 polymer ?
#
loop_
_entity_poly.entity_id
_entity_poly.type
_entity_poly.pdbx_seq_one_letter_code
_entity_poly.pdbx_strand_id
1 'polypeptide(L)'
;MVCISRFTYLNKRGKVKLITDDKYREDALNAVQSGLKRGKHYSLVDMVIRLMMQDKSLGRVSVMTFNVKDFIGSETGVEIVDPREL
;
A
#
# COMPACT_ATOMS: atom_id res chain seq x y z
N MET A 1 0.59 21.52 13.43
CA MET A 1 -0.85 21.32 13.14
C MET A 1 -1.16 21.60 11.66
N VAL A 2 -0.38 21.04 10.72
CA VAL A 2 -0.55 21.29 9.26
C VAL A 2 -1.00 19.99 8.54
N CYS A 3 -0.56 18.82 9.00
CA CYS A 3 -0.87 17.53 8.36
C CYS A 3 -2.37 17.17 8.33
N ILE A 4 -3.12 17.44 9.40
CA ILE A 4 -4.57 17.12 9.46
C ILE A 4 -5.33 17.92 8.41
N SER A 5 -4.98 19.20 8.20
CA SER A 5 -5.66 20.07 7.23
C SER A 5 -5.53 19.55 5.79
N ARG A 6 -4.34 19.06 5.40
CA ARG A 6 -4.08 18.52 4.06
C ARG A 6 -4.73 17.16 3.84
N PHE A 7 -4.70 16.29 4.85
CA PHE A 7 -5.40 15.00 4.78
C PHE A 7 -6.91 15.19 4.59
N THR A 8 -7.54 16.02 5.43
CA THR A 8 -8.96 16.34 5.32
C THR A 8 -9.28 17.02 3.98
N TYR A 9 -8.39 17.88 3.49
CA TYR A 9 -8.55 18.54 2.19
C TYR A 9 -8.54 17.55 1.01
N LEU A 10 -7.59 16.62 1.00
CA LEU A 10 -7.51 15.60 -0.05
C LEU A 10 -8.72 14.67 0.01
N ASN A 11 -9.13 14.25 1.21
CA ASN A 11 -10.26 13.33 1.39
C ASN A 11 -11.61 13.97 1.01
N LYS A 12 -11.73 15.30 1.02
CA LYS A 12 -12.94 16.02 0.60
C LYS A 12 -13.05 16.20 -0.93
N ARG A 13 -12.05 15.78 -1.71
CA ARG A 13 -12.10 15.88 -3.18
C ARG A 13 -12.86 14.69 -3.75
N GLY A 14 -13.85 14.94 -4.62
CA GLY A 14 -14.66 13.88 -5.24
C GLY A 14 -13.91 12.86 -6.11
N LYS A 15 -12.62 13.10 -6.40
CA LYS A 15 -11.74 12.16 -7.12
C LYS A 15 -10.91 11.27 -6.19
N VAL A 16 -11.00 11.48 -4.87
CA VAL A 16 -10.28 10.69 -3.86
C VAL A 16 -11.29 9.79 -3.16
N LYS A 17 -11.00 8.49 -3.11
CA LYS A 17 -11.78 7.52 -2.37
C LYS A 17 -10.92 6.99 -1.24
N LEU A 18 -11.42 7.10 -0.01
CA LEU A 18 -10.81 6.42 1.13
C LEU A 18 -11.19 4.95 1.08
N ILE A 19 -10.18 4.07 1.13
CA ILE A 19 -10.34 2.62 1.22
C ILE A 19 -9.77 2.23 2.58
N THR A 20 -10.56 1.54 3.40
CA THR A 20 -10.09 1.06 4.71
C THR A 20 -9.28 -0.22 4.54
N ASP A 21 -8.32 -0.41 5.45
CA ASP A 21 -7.41 -1.55 5.46
C ASP A 21 -7.90 -2.72 6.33
N ASP A 22 -9.06 -2.59 6.98
CA ASP A 22 -9.55 -3.52 8.01
C ASP A 22 -9.53 -4.99 7.55
N LYS A 23 -9.88 -5.24 6.29
CA LYS A 23 -9.88 -6.58 5.66
C LYS A 23 -8.49 -7.22 5.59
N TYR A 24 -7.41 -6.44 5.55
CA TYR A 24 -6.06 -6.92 5.25
C TYR A 24 -5.15 -6.97 6.49
N ARG A 25 -5.54 -6.33 7.60
CA ARG A 25 -4.66 -6.12 8.76
C ARG A 25 -4.13 -7.41 9.38
N GLU A 26 -5.02 -8.37 9.62
CA GLU A 26 -4.67 -9.64 10.28
C GLU A 26 -3.70 -10.44 9.41
N ASP A 27 -4.01 -10.58 8.13
CA ASP A 27 -3.18 -11.31 7.16
C ASP A 27 -1.82 -10.64 6.97
N ALA A 28 -1.78 -9.30 6.92
CA ALA A 28 -0.54 -8.55 6.83
C ALA A 28 0.35 -8.78 8.06
N LEU A 29 -0.24 -8.77 9.26
CA LEU A 29 0.49 -9.03 10.50
C LEU A 29 1.09 -10.44 10.52
N ASN A 30 0.28 -11.45 10.15
CA ASN A 30 0.72 -12.83 10.07
C ASN A 30 1.85 -13.02 9.05
N ALA A 31 1.77 -12.35 7.89
CA ALA A 31 2.79 -12.39 6.85
C ALA A 31 4.11 -11.74 7.32
N VAL A 32 4.05 -10.58 7.97
CA VAL A 32 5.24 -9.90 8.51
C VAL A 32 5.91 -10.75 9.58
N GLN A 33 5.14 -11.28 10.55
CA GLN A 33 5.68 -12.15 11.59
C GLN A 33 6.35 -13.41 11.01
N SER A 34 5.74 -14.00 9.99
CA SER A 34 6.31 -15.16 9.28
C SER A 34 7.57 -14.79 8.49
N GLY A 35 7.61 -13.60 7.88
CA GLY A 35 8.78 -13.06 7.20
C GLY A 35 9.95 -12.82 8.14
N LEU A 36 9.67 -12.26 9.32
CA LEU A 36 10.68 -12.03 10.38
C LEU A 36 11.36 -13.34 10.79
N LYS A 37 10.59 -14.42 10.96
CA LYS A 37 11.14 -15.76 11.24
C LYS A 37 12.07 -16.28 10.14
N ARG A 38 11.96 -15.76 8.92
CA ARG A 38 12.78 -16.11 7.74
C ARG A 38 13.88 -15.08 7.45
N GLY A 39 14.14 -14.14 8.37
CA GLY A 39 15.15 -13.09 8.21
C GLY A 39 14.75 -11.98 7.22
N LYS A 40 13.47 -11.90 6.82
CA LYS A 40 12.94 -10.83 5.98
C LYS A 40 12.24 -9.78 6.84
N HIS A 41 12.54 -8.51 6.58
CA HIS A 41 11.92 -7.39 7.27
C HIS A 41 11.04 -6.61 6.28
N TYR A 42 9.74 -6.65 6.50
CA TYR A 42 8.77 -5.83 5.77
C TYR A 42 8.06 -4.92 6.76
N SER A 43 7.81 -3.67 6.35
CA SER A 43 6.89 -2.80 7.07
C SER A 43 5.49 -3.41 7.06
N LEU A 44 4.77 -3.32 8.19
CA LEU A 44 3.38 -3.75 8.26
C LEU A 44 2.51 -3.00 7.26
N VAL A 45 2.74 -1.70 7.11
CA VAL A 45 2.01 -0.84 6.17
C VAL A 45 2.26 -1.27 4.72
N ASP A 46 3.51 -1.57 4.36
CA ASP A 46 3.83 -2.00 3.00
C ASP A 46 3.22 -3.38 2.70
N MET A 47 3.15 -4.27 3.70
CA MET A 47 2.47 -5.55 3.54
C MET A 47 0.96 -5.39 3.34
N VAL A 48 0.31 -4.49 4.09
CA VAL A 48 -1.10 -4.15 3.86
C VAL A 48 -1.30 -3.67 2.43
N ILE A 49 -0.49 -2.72 1.95
CA ILE A 49 -0.59 -2.21 0.58
C ILE A 49 -0.37 -3.34 -0.45
N ARG A 50 0.59 -4.24 -0.22
CA ARG A 50 0.82 -5.42 -1.08
C ARG A 50 -0.41 -6.33 -1.17
N LEU A 51 -1.12 -6.56 -0.06
CA LEU A 51 -2.37 -7.32 -0.07
C LEU A 51 -3.49 -6.56 -0.80
N MET A 52 -3.58 -5.25 -0.61
CA MET A 52 -4.54 -4.41 -1.35
C MET A 52 -4.30 -4.46 -2.87
N MET A 53 -3.04 -4.48 -3.31
CA MET A 53 -2.66 -4.62 -4.72
C MET A 53 -3.13 -5.94 -5.36
N GLN A 54 -3.35 -6.97 -4.55
CA GLN A 54 -3.84 -8.27 -5.01
C GLN A 54 -5.38 -8.34 -5.05
N ASP A 55 -6.06 -7.39 -4.41
CA ASP A 55 -7.52 -7.40 -4.32
C ASP A 55 -8.15 -6.88 -5.61
N LYS A 56 -8.61 -7.83 -6.44
CA LYS A 56 -9.31 -7.54 -7.71
C LYS A 56 -10.58 -6.72 -7.53
N SER A 57 -11.20 -6.69 -6.34
CA SER A 57 -12.38 -5.87 -6.07
C SER A 57 -12.08 -4.36 -6.06
N LEU A 58 -10.81 -3.98 -5.91
CA LEU A 58 -10.35 -2.60 -6.05
C LEU A 58 -10.18 -2.16 -7.51
N GLY A 59 -10.34 -3.10 -8.46
CA GLY A 59 -10.18 -2.86 -9.89
C GLY A 59 -8.71 -2.79 -10.31
N ARG A 60 -8.43 -2.06 -11.39
CA ARG A 60 -7.06 -1.84 -11.86
C ARG A 60 -6.40 -0.78 -10.97
N VAL A 61 -5.40 -1.20 -10.20
CA VAL A 61 -4.66 -0.34 -9.28
C VAL A 61 -3.25 -0.12 -9.83
N SER A 62 -2.73 1.09 -9.68
CA SER A 62 -1.31 1.42 -9.78
C SER A 62 -0.86 2.01 -8.44
N VAL A 63 0.38 1.79 -8.03
CA VAL A 63 0.94 2.31 -6.78
C VAL A 63 2.01 3.34 -7.07
N MET A 64 1.84 4.53 -6.52
CA MET A 64 2.83 5.59 -6.59
C MET A 64 3.57 5.66 -5.26
N THR A 65 4.88 5.41 -5.26
CA THR A 65 5.67 5.30 -4.03
C THR A 65 7.14 5.63 -4.24
N PHE A 66 7.80 6.15 -3.20
CA PHE A 66 9.25 6.31 -3.18
C PHE A 66 9.98 5.01 -2.76
N ASN A 67 9.26 4.05 -2.17
CA ASN A 67 9.79 2.77 -1.71
C ASN A 67 9.67 1.69 -2.79
N VAL A 68 9.99 2.03 -4.04
CA VAL A 68 9.75 1.17 -5.22
C VAL A 68 10.29 -0.25 -5.04
N LYS A 69 11.48 -0.39 -4.45
CA LYS A 69 12.13 -1.69 -4.18
C LYS A 69 11.30 -2.62 -3.29
N ASP A 70 10.50 -2.05 -2.40
CA ASP A 70 9.63 -2.79 -1.49
C ASP A 70 8.31 -3.20 -2.16
N PHE A 71 8.14 -2.96 -3.46
CA PHE A 71 6.98 -3.41 -4.24
C PHE A 71 7.37 -4.08 -5.56
N ILE A 72 8.59 -3.87 -6.05
CA ILE A 72 9.15 -4.60 -7.21
C ILE A 72 9.19 -6.11 -6.91
N GLY A 73 8.73 -6.92 -7.87
CA GLY A 73 8.72 -8.38 -7.78
C GLY A 73 7.51 -8.97 -7.06
N SER A 74 6.52 -8.16 -6.67
CA SER A 74 5.19 -8.71 -6.41
C SER A 74 4.62 -9.16 -7.76
N GLU A 75 4.34 -10.44 -7.94
CA GLU A 75 3.75 -11.04 -9.18
C GLU A 75 2.31 -10.56 -9.43
N THR A 76 1.97 -9.35 -8.99
CA THR A 76 0.62 -8.79 -8.94
C THR A 76 0.18 -8.18 -10.26
N GLY A 77 1.11 -7.96 -11.21
CA GLY A 77 0.82 -7.24 -12.46
C GLY A 77 0.41 -5.78 -12.22
N VAL A 78 0.70 -5.24 -11.03
CA VAL A 78 0.40 -3.85 -10.66
C VAL A 78 1.54 -2.96 -11.08
N GLU A 79 1.21 -1.85 -11.73
CA GLU A 79 2.15 -0.82 -12.12
C GLU A 79 2.64 -0.05 -10.89
N ILE A 80 3.96 0.07 -10.75
CA ILE A 80 4.59 0.89 -9.71
C ILE A 80 5.20 2.12 -10.38
N VAL A 81 4.84 3.31 -9.89
CA VAL A 81 5.32 4.59 -10.39
C VAL A 81 6.19 5.24 -9.34
N ASP A 82 7.44 5.57 -9.69
CA ASP A 82 8.31 6.42 -8.87
C ASP A 82 8.00 7.89 -9.16
N PRO A 83 7.51 8.68 -8.18
CA PRO A 83 7.26 10.10 -8.37
C PRO A 83 8.49 10.91 -8.80
N ARG A 84 9.71 10.41 -8.56
CA ARG A 84 10.96 11.11 -8.88
C ARG A 84 11.33 11.02 -10.35
N GLU A 85 10.70 10.11 -11.09
CA GLU A 85 10.94 9.87 -12.52
C GLU A 85 9.87 10.54 -13.40
N LEU A 86 8.94 11.29 -12.79
CA LEU A 86 7.88 12.07 -13.44
C LEU A 86 8.31 13.49 -13.81
#